data_AF-A0A2M7RW22-F1
#
_entry.id   AF-A0A2M7RW22-F1
#
_cell.length_a   1.000
_cell.length_b   1.000
_cell.length_c   1.000
_cell.angle_alpha   90.00
_cell.angle_beta   90.00
_cell.angle_gamma   90.00
#
_symmetry.space_group_name_H-M   'P 1'
#
loop_
_entity.id
_entity.type
_entity.pdbx_description
1 polymer ?
#
loop_
_entity_poly.entity_id
_entity_poly.type
_entity_poly.pdbx_seq_one_letter_code
_entity_poly.pdbx_strand_id
1 'polypeptide(L)'
;HKKYNSKIEFVSICTDNDKSKMTTFLKENPTMKWTFLHIGESRVLLQKYEVRTFPTYILVGKEGEIIKFPAPRPSSGTDRPNEENLERLFYELK
;
A
#
# COMPACT_ATOMS: atom_id res chain seq x y z
N HIS A 1 -2.55 13.44 5.87
CA HIS A 1 -3.55 12.46 6.35
C HIS A 1 -4.81 13.14 6.92
N LYS A 2 -5.47 14.03 6.16
CA LYS A 2 -6.78 14.65 6.52
C LYS A 2 -7.89 14.36 5.50
N LYS A 3 -7.54 13.77 4.34
CA LYS A 3 -8.43 13.63 3.17
C LYS A 3 -9.36 12.40 3.22
N TYR A 4 -9.00 11.35 3.98
CA TYR A 4 -9.71 10.05 4.00
C TYR A 4 -10.45 9.74 5.31
N ASN A 5 -10.77 10.77 6.10
CA ASN A 5 -11.65 10.70 7.27
C ASN A 5 -11.33 9.59 8.29
N SER A 6 -10.04 9.24 8.45
CA SER A 6 -9.54 8.22 9.38
C SER A 6 -10.03 6.78 9.13
N LYS A 7 -10.61 6.49 7.96
CA LYS A 7 -11.12 5.15 7.62
C LYS A 7 -10.11 4.28 6.86
N ILE A 8 -9.03 4.87 6.37
CA ILE A 8 -8.04 4.22 5.51
C ILE A 8 -6.64 4.51 6.04
N GLU A 9 -5.86 3.44 6.19
CA GLU A 9 -4.47 3.49 6.59
C GLU A 9 -3.58 2.93 5.47
N PHE A 10 -2.43 3.57 5.26
CA PHE A 10 -1.43 3.11 4.30
C PHE A 10 -0.34 2.35 5.03
N VAL A 11 -0.12 1.10 4.63
CA VAL A 11 0.95 0.25 5.14
C VAL A 11 1.78 -0.22 3.95
N SER A 12 3.07 0.06 3.97
CA SER A 12 4.03 -0.46 3.00
C SER A 12 4.75 -1.67 3.59
N ILE A 13 4.74 -2.78 2.86
CA ILE A 13 5.45 -4.00 3.24
C ILE A 13 6.74 -4.11 2.43
N CYS A 14 7.87 -3.97 3.12
CA CYS A 14 9.20 -4.21 2.56
C CYS A 14 9.52 -5.71 2.60
N THR A 15 9.84 -6.25 1.43
CA THR A 15 10.15 -7.67 1.20
C THR A 15 11.62 -7.92 0.92
N ASP A 16 12.47 -6.91 1.12
CA ASP A 16 13.92 -7.12 1.13
C ASP A 16 14.28 -8.06 2.28
N ASN A 17 15.34 -8.84 2.12
CA ASN A 17 15.84 -9.69 3.19
C ASN A 17 16.55 -8.86 4.28
N ASP A 18 17.08 -7.70 3.90
CA ASP A 18 17.86 -6.83 4.77
C ASP A 18 17.08 -5.57 5.20
N LYS A 19 16.80 -5.49 6.50
CA LYS A 19 16.11 -4.37 7.14
C LYS A 19 16.89 -3.05 7.03
N SER A 20 18.21 -3.11 6.88
CA SER A 20 19.05 -1.92 6.73
C SER A 20 18.70 -1.14 5.46
N LYS A 21 18.32 -1.83 4.38
CA LYS A 21 17.88 -1.22 3.11
C LYS A 21 16.61 -0.42 3.29
N MET A 22 15.61 -0.99 3.96
CA MET A 22 14.37 -0.27 4.31
C MET A 22 14.68 0.97 5.14
N THR A 23 15.56 0.84 6.14
CA THR A 23 15.88 1.94 7.04
C THR A 23 16.60 3.08 6.30
N THR A 24 17.52 2.74 5.40
CA THR A 24 18.24 3.71 4.56
C THR A 24 17.28 4.40 3.59
N PHE A 25 16.42 3.64 2.92
CA PHE A 25 15.39 4.16 2.03
C PHE A 25 14.47 5.17 2.73
N LEU A 26 14.03 4.89 3.97
CA LEU A 26 13.19 5.81 4.73
C LEU A 26 13.92 7.08 5.18
N LYS A 27 15.22 6.99 5.47
CA LYS A 27 16.05 8.18 5.76
C LYS A 27 16.19 9.08 4.55
N GLU A 28 16.31 8.50 3.36
CA GLU A 28 16.41 9.24 2.09
C GLU A 28 15.05 9.81 1.65
N ASN A 29 13.94 9.25 2.12
CA ASN A 29 12.58 9.64 1.75
C ASN A 29 11.73 10.10 2.96
N PRO A 30 12.10 11.18 3.65
CA PRO A 30 11.45 11.62 4.90
C PRO A 30 10.00 12.10 4.73
N THR A 31 9.52 12.28 3.50
CA THR A 31 8.13 12.62 3.19
C THR A 31 7.18 11.42 3.32
N MET A 32 7.71 10.19 3.33
CA MET A 32 6.94 8.95 3.50
C MET A 32 6.64 8.70 4.98
N LYS A 33 5.61 9.37 5.49
CA LYS A 33 5.25 9.37 6.93
C LYS A 33 4.25 8.29 7.34
N TRP A 34 3.92 7.35 6.46
CA TRP A 34 3.01 6.25 6.77
C TRP A 34 3.76 5.02 7.31
N THR A 35 3.03 3.97 7.67
CA THR A 35 3.60 2.79 8.33
C THR A 35 4.39 1.93 7.34
N PHE A 36 5.60 1.53 7.71
CA PHE A 36 6.41 0.55 6.99
C PHE A 36 6.68 -0.68 7.86
N LEU A 37 6.44 -1.87 7.30
CA LEU A 37 6.75 -3.15 7.94
C LEU A 37 7.77 -3.90 7.09
N HIS A 38 8.72 -4.57 7.74
CA HIS A 38 9.71 -5.41 7.07
C HIS A 38 9.41 -6.88 7.37
N ILE A 39 9.10 -7.66 6.34
CA ILE A 39 8.77 -9.10 6.52
C ILE A 39 9.97 -10.02 6.30
N GLY A 40 11.11 -9.48 5.87
CA GLY A 40 12.31 -10.27 5.60
C GLY A 40 12.06 -11.36 4.56
N GLU A 41 12.56 -12.56 4.84
CA GLU A 41 12.45 -13.72 3.94
C GLU A 41 11.07 -14.38 3.92
N SER A 42 10.15 -13.98 4.82
CA SER A 42 8.83 -14.59 4.90
C SER A 42 8.04 -14.36 3.61
N ARG A 43 7.75 -15.44 2.89
CA ARG A 43 6.91 -15.41 1.68
C ARG A 43 5.44 -15.69 1.94
N VAL A 44 5.06 -16.06 3.17
CA VAL A 44 3.68 -16.45 3.53
C VAL A 44 2.69 -15.34 3.19
N LEU A 45 3.05 -14.09 3.50
CA LEU A 45 2.18 -12.94 3.20
C LEU A 45 2.04 -12.74 1.69
N LEU A 46 3.12 -12.85 0.93
CA LEU A 46 3.10 -12.69 -0.53
C LEU A 46 2.27 -13.77 -1.20
N GLN A 47 2.34 -15.01 -0.71
CA GLN A 47 1.50 -16.10 -1.21
C GLN A 47 0.02 -15.88 -0.86
N LYS A 48 -0.29 -15.54 0.40
CA LYS A 48 -1.67 -15.29 0.86
C LYS A 48 -2.37 -14.19 0.06
N TYR A 49 -1.62 -13.18 -0.38
CA TYR A 49 -2.13 -12.04 -1.13
C TYR A 49 -1.76 -12.08 -2.63
N GLU A 50 -1.29 -13.24 -3.12
CA GLU A 50 -0.91 -13.48 -4.53
C GLU A 50 0.03 -12.43 -5.17
N VAL A 51 0.94 -11.85 -4.38
CA VAL A 51 1.91 -10.86 -4.86
C VAL A 51 3.01 -11.55 -5.65
N ARG A 52 3.05 -11.29 -6.97
CA ARG A 52 4.05 -11.84 -7.90
C ARG A 52 5.05 -10.81 -8.41
N THR A 53 4.70 -9.52 -8.36
CA THR A 53 5.51 -8.41 -8.88
C THR A 53 5.52 -7.23 -7.92
N PHE A 54 6.53 -6.36 -8.00
CA PHE A 54 6.64 -5.17 -7.15
C PHE A 54 6.79 -3.89 -8.01
N PRO A 55 6.21 -2.75 -7.59
CA PRO A 55 5.27 -2.60 -6.48
C PRO A 55 3.88 -3.16 -6.81
N THR A 56 3.19 -3.71 -5.81
CA THR A 56 1.78 -4.14 -5.90
C THR A 56 0.99 -3.46 -4.79
N TYR A 57 -0.18 -2.92 -5.14
CA TYR A 57 -1.11 -2.31 -4.18
C TYR A 57 -2.32 -3.22 -4.03
N ILE A 58 -2.78 -3.40 -2.80
CA ILE A 58 -3.91 -4.25 -2.45
C ILE A 58 -4.78 -3.49 -1.48
N LEU A 59 -6.08 -3.43 -1.73
CA LEU A 59 -7.02 -2.94 -0.74
C LEU A 59 -7.49 -4.13 0.10
N VAL A 60 -7.25 -4.02 1.39
CA VAL A 60 -7.59 -5.06 2.37
C VAL A 60 -8.66 -4.51 3.31
N GLY A 61 -9.65 -5.34 3.62
CA GLY A 61 -10.68 -5.03 4.60
C GLY A 61 -10.23 -5.23 6.04
N LYS A 62 -11.15 -5.00 6.98
CA LYS A 62 -10.83 -5.01 8.42
C LYS A 62 -10.45 -6.39 8.94
N GLU A 63 -10.96 -7.45 8.32
CA GLU A 63 -10.71 -8.84 8.72
C GLU A 63 -9.53 -9.46 7.92
N GLY A 64 -8.84 -8.67 7.11
CA GLY A 64 -7.74 -9.14 6.27
C GLY A 64 -8.17 -9.75 4.93
N GLU A 65 -9.44 -9.60 4.56
CA GLU A 65 -9.98 -10.00 3.27
C GLU A 65 -9.53 -9.06 2.14
N ILE A 66 -9.29 -9.60 0.96
CA ILE A 66 -8.95 -8.80 -0.22
C ILE A 66 -10.22 -8.16 -0.75
N ILE A 67 -10.33 -6.83 -0.65
CA ILE A 67 -11.42 -6.05 -1.24
C ILE A 67 -11.12 -5.77 -2.72
N LYS A 68 -9.85 -5.49 -3.07
CA LYS A 68 -9.43 -5.19 -4.45
C LYS A 68 -7.98 -5.60 -4.71
N PHE A 69 -7.76 -6.30 -5.83
CA PHE A 69 -6.45 -6.72 -6.33
C PHE A 69 -6.41 -6.77 -7.88
N PRO A 70 -5.43 -6.12 -8.54
CA PRO A 70 -4.59 -5.07 -7.98
C PRO A 70 -5.43 -3.82 -7.66
N ALA A 71 -5.10 -3.13 -6.58
CA ALA A 71 -5.65 -1.81 -6.29
C ALA A 71 -4.88 -0.75 -7.10
N PRO A 72 -5.53 0.38 -7.44
CA PRO A 72 -4.83 1.49 -8.07
C PRO A 72 -3.78 2.08 -7.12
N ARG A 73 -2.72 2.63 -7.71
CA ARG A 73 -1.63 3.27 -6.97
C ARG A 73 -2.17 4.45 -6.14
N PRO A 74 -1.67 4.67 -4.92
CA PRO A 74 -1.88 5.92 -4.20
C PRO A 74 -1.20 7.07 -4.94
N SER A 75 -1.98 7.89 -5.66
CA SER A 75 -1.44 9.06 -6.33
C SER A 75 -1.39 10.29 -5.44
N SER A 76 -0.53 11.22 -5.84
CA SER A 76 -0.37 12.53 -5.23
C SER A 76 -1.37 13.59 -5.74
N GLY A 77 -2.47 13.18 -6.40
CA GLY A 77 -3.55 14.09 -6.78
C GLY A 77 -3.46 14.69 -8.19
N THR A 78 -2.77 14.02 -9.12
CA THR A 78 -2.68 14.44 -10.53
C THR A 78 -3.34 13.45 -11.51
N ASP A 79 -4.05 12.44 -11.00
CA ASP A 79 -4.67 11.44 -11.87
C ASP A 79 -5.83 12.04 -12.68
N ARG A 80 -5.99 11.54 -13.90
CA ARG A 80 -7.08 11.95 -14.78
C ARG A 80 -8.41 11.41 -14.23
N PRO A 81 -9.52 12.19 -14.32
CA PRO A 81 -10.82 11.80 -13.77
C PRO A 81 -11.39 10.49 -14.33
N ASN A 82 -10.85 10.00 -15.44
CA ASN A 82 -11.38 8.89 -16.21
C ASN A 82 -10.64 7.57 -15.91
N GLU A 83 -9.57 7.61 -15.12
CA GLU A 83 -8.78 6.44 -14.74
C GLU A 83 -9.25 5.87 -13.40
N GLU A 84 -9.18 4.54 -13.26
CA GLU A 84 -9.43 3.87 -11.99
C GLU A 84 -8.37 4.35 -10.97
N ASN A 85 -8.79 5.15 -10.00
CA ASN A 85 -7.91 5.78 -9.01
C ASN A 85 -8.43 5.55 -7.58
N LEU A 86 -7.58 5.80 -6.58
CA LEU A 86 -7.95 5.57 -5.19
C LEU A 86 -9.17 6.40 -4.74
N GLU A 87 -9.34 7.62 -5.24
CA GLU A 87 -10.46 8.49 -4.86
C GLU A 87 -11.80 7.88 -5.28
N ARG A 88 -11.87 7.33 -6.50
CA ARG A 88 -13.05 6.62 -7.00
C ARG A 88 -13.31 5.34 -6.20
N LEU A 89 -12.27 4.55 -5.95
CA LEU A 89 -12.39 3.33 -5.13
C LEU A 89 -12.96 3.65 -3.74
N PHE A 90 -12.50 4.74 -3.11
CA PHE A 90 -13.00 5.16 -1.81
C PHE A 90 -14.42 5.74 -1.85
N TYR A 91 -14.81 6.39 -2.95
CA TYR A 91 -16.19 6.84 -3.14
C TYR A 91 -17.17 5.66 -3.22
N GLU A 92 -16.80 4.60 -3.94
CA GLU A 92 -17.63 3.41 -4.14
C GLU A 92 -17.75 2.54 -2.86
N LEU A 93 -16.85 2.70 -1.89
CA LEU A 93 -16.86 1.98 -0.60
C LEU A 93 -17.67 2.69 0.51
N LYS A 94 -18.29 3.83 0.21
CA LYS A 94 -19.23 4.50 1.14
C LYS A 94 -20.55 3.75 1.25
#